data_AF-A0A2Z3X5L4-F1
#
_entry.id   AF-A0A2Z3X5L4-F1
#
_cell.length_a   1.000
_cell.length_b   1.000
_cell.length_c   1.000
_cell.angle_alpha   90.00
_cell.angle_beta   90.00
_cell.angle_gamma   90.00
#
_symmetry.space_group_name_H-M   'P 1'
#
loop_
_entity.id
_entity.type
_entity.pdbx_description
1 polymer ?
#
loop_
_entity_poly.entity_id
_entity_poly.type
_entity_poly.pdbx_seq_one_letter_code
_entity_poly.pdbx_strand_id
1 'polypeptide(L)'
;MKPDVNKIIADIKATKGNRKFCNGLAGTLQDDNYASSICKYVKTVTPERIDLLIEYAEKLEAEVTDMAVQLANAESKCRELAAELSAVDKIHNEAVFITDDHYEQCPPEVQKMIRSLAVLQIPACDAFLAEVRAQGVEMLAAEYESKIEPYKTHDEFMNAHYLTMQANEARQFAAQLRKGAAL
;
A
#
# COMPACT_ATOMS: atom_id res chain seq x y z
N MET A 1 15.67 17.37 8.70
CA MET A 1 15.01 16.71 9.84
C MET A 1 13.52 17.00 9.73
N LYS A 2 12.67 15.99 9.49
CA LYS A 2 11.22 16.23 9.39
C LYS A 2 10.68 16.64 10.77
N PRO A 3 9.82 17.66 10.86
CA PRO A 3 9.20 18.04 12.14
C PRO A 3 8.33 16.89 12.66
N ASP A 4 8.50 16.56 13.94
CA ASP A 4 7.71 15.55 14.66
C ASP A 4 6.33 16.13 14.97
N VAL A 5 5.33 15.71 14.19
CA VAL A 5 3.95 16.19 14.27
C VAL A 5 3.33 15.87 15.64
N ASN A 6 3.66 14.71 16.22
CA ASN A 6 3.13 14.29 17.52
C ASN A 6 3.64 15.19 18.65
N LYS A 7 4.92 15.57 18.57
CA LYS A 7 5.50 16.53 19.50
C LYS A 7 4.86 17.91 19.40
N ILE A 8 4.61 18.39 18.18
CA ILE A 8 3.94 19.69 17.95
C ILE A 8 2.51 19.68 18.52
N ILE A 9 1.75 18.60 18.29
CA ILE A 9 0.39 18.45 18.83
C ILE A 9 0.43 18.44 20.37
N ALA A 10 1.35 17.69 20.98
CA ALA A 10 1.52 17.61 22.43
C ALA A 10 1.84 18.99 23.04
N ASP A 11 2.76 19.75 22.43
CA ASP A 11 3.14 21.09 22.87
C ASP A 11 1.95 22.06 22.78
N ILE A 12 1.12 21.96 21.73
CA ILE A 12 -0.10 22.79 21.58
C ILE A 12 -1.14 22.41 22.64
N LYS A 13 -1.40 21.12 22.85
CA LYS A 13 -2.34 20.64 23.89
C LYS A 13 -1.92 21.07 25.29
N ALA A 14 -0.62 21.08 25.58
CA ALA A 14 -0.07 21.53 26.86
C ALA A 14 -0.39 23.01 27.16
N THR A 15 -0.69 23.82 26.14
CA THR A 15 -1.11 25.21 26.35
C THR A 15 -2.51 25.34 26.93
N LYS A 16 -3.37 24.30 26.85
CA LYS A 16 -4.77 24.34 27.33
C LYS A 16 -5.54 25.58 26.85
N GLY A 17 -5.33 25.98 25.59
CA GLY A 17 -5.93 27.19 25.00
C GLY A 17 -5.26 28.52 25.42
N ASN A 18 -4.29 28.49 26.33
CA ASN A 18 -3.56 29.67 26.81
C ASN A 18 -2.46 30.11 25.82
N ARG A 19 -2.88 30.71 24.71
CA ARG A 19 -2.00 31.13 23.60
C ARG A 19 -1.52 32.59 23.72
N LYS A 20 -1.28 33.06 24.95
CA LYS A 20 -0.94 34.47 25.28
C LYS A 20 0.26 35.04 24.51
N PHE A 21 1.13 34.19 23.96
CA PHE A 21 2.29 34.60 23.15
C PHE A 21 2.07 34.53 21.63
N CYS A 22 0.97 33.93 21.13
CA CYS A 22 0.65 33.94 19.70
C CYS A 22 0.34 35.36 19.18
N ASN A 23 -0.10 36.26 20.07
CA ASN A 23 -0.29 37.69 19.75
C ASN A 23 1.05 38.46 19.66
N GLY A 24 2.12 37.96 20.27
CA GLY A 24 3.46 38.57 20.27
C GLY A 24 4.32 38.16 19.07
N LEU A 25 3.98 37.06 18.38
CA LEU A 25 4.69 36.62 17.16
C LEU A 25 4.60 37.63 15.99
N ALA A 26 3.68 38.61 16.06
CA ALA A 26 3.50 39.60 15.01
C ALA A 26 4.67 40.60 14.88
N GLY A 27 5.43 40.84 15.96
CA GLY A 27 6.50 41.85 15.96
C GLY A 27 7.84 41.35 15.41
N THR A 28 8.07 40.04 15.40
CA THR A 28 9.36 39.42 15.01
C THR A 28 9.32 38.71 13.67
N LEU A 29 8.17 38.70 12.98
CA LEU A 29 7.93 37.93 11.76
C LEU A 29 7.45 38.77 10.57
N GLN A 30 7.61 40.10 10.62
CA GLN A 30 7.10 41.00 9.58
C GLN A 30 7.84 40.94 8.24
N ASP A 31 8.99 40.25 8.16
CA ASP A 31 9.88 40.35 6.99
C ASP A 31 9.77 39.18 6.00
N ASP A 32 8.91 38.17 6.24
CA ASP A 32 8.67 37.09 5.28
C ASP A 32 7.18 36.94 4.93
N ASN A 33 6.88 36.94 3.62
CA ASN A 33 5.55 36.93 3.01
C ASN A 33 4.64 35.77 3.49
N TYR A 34 5.24 34.69 4.03
CA TYR A 34 4.56 33.54 4.62
C TYR A 34 4.07 33.79 6.05
N ALA A 35 4.83 34.53 6.85
CA ALA A 35 4.58 34.70 8.27
C ALA A 35 3.50 35.75 8.57
N SER A 36 3.36 36.78 7.72
CA SER A 36 2.20 37.70 7.76
C SER A 36 0.87 36.97 7.50
N SER A 37 0.86 36.01 6.57
CA SER A 37 -0.32 35.21 6.25
C SER A 37 -0.72 34.29 7.42
N ILE A 38 0.27 33.65 8.06
CA ILE A 38 0.06 32.85 9.27
C ILE A 38 -0.44 33.72 10.44
N CYS A 39 0.20 34.87 10.69
CA CYS A 39 -0.24 35.77 11.77
C CYS A 39 -1.66 36.31 11.54
N LYS A 40 -2.05 36.58 10.28
CA LYS A 40 -3.40 37.00 9.93
C LYS A 40 -4.41 35.86 10.13
N TYR A 41 -4.06 34.64 9.70
CA TYR A 41 -4.86 33.44 9.94
C TYR A 41 -5.07 33.19 11.45
N VAL A 42 -3.98 33.19 12.24
CA VAL A 42 -4.01 33.01 13.69
C VAL A 42 -4.81 34.09 14.42
N LYS A 43 -4.79 35.35 13.93
CA LYS A 43 -5.64 36.44 14.47
C LYS A 43 -7.13 36.25 14.19
N THR A 44 -7.49 35.56 13.10
CA THR A 44 -8.88 35.35 12.68
C THR A 44 -9.47 34.02 13.11
N VAL A 45 -8.62 33.06 13.50
CA VAL A 45 -9.02 31.71 13.91
C VAL A 45 -9.06 31.66 15.43
N THR A 46 -10.24 31.40 15.99
CA THR A 46 -10.40 31.29 17.43
C THR A 46 -9.69 30.02 17.95
N PRO A 47 -9.18 30.00 19.20
CA PRO A 47 -8.53 28.82 19.78
C PRO A 47 -9.35 27.54 19.64
N GLU A 48 -10.68 27.64 19.74
CA GLU A 48 -11.63 26.53 19.59
C GLU A 48 -11.59 25.90 18.19
N ARG A 49 -11.37 26.70 17.14
CA ARG A 49 -11.20 26.18 15.77
C ARG A 49 -9.91 25.39 15.62
N ILE A 50 -8.85 25.80 16.33
CA ILE A 50 -7.58 25.06 16.29
C ILE A 50 -7.72 23.73 17.05
N ASP A 51 -8.43 23.74 18.18
CA ASP A 51 -8.68 22.53 18.96
C ASP A 51 -9.55 21.53 18.17
N LEU A 52 -10.57 22.01 17.45
CA LEU A 52 -11.37 21.18 16.52
C LEU A 52 -10.54 20.61 15.36
N LEU A 53 -9.59 21.38 14.82
CA LEU A 53 -8.69 20.89 13.77
C LEU A 53 -7.75 19.80 14.28
N ILE A 54 -7.29 19.91 15.54
CA ILE A 54 -6.47 18.87 16.18
C ILE A 54 -7.29 17.60 16.37
N GLU A 55 -8.51 17.72 16.91
CA GLU A 55 -9.40 16.57 17.11
C GLU A 55 -9.72 15.88 15.78
N TYR A 56 -9.98 16.66 14.72
CA TYR A 56 -10.20 16.13 13.38
C TYR A 56 -8.96 15.43 12.81
N ALA A 57 -7.77 15.98 13.00
CA ALA A 57 -6.53 15.38 12.54
C ALA A 57 -6.23 14.05 13.27
N GLU A 58 -6.42 14.01 14.59
CA GLU A 58 -6.23 12.79 15.39
C GLU A 58 -7.24 11.70 15.02
N LYS A 59 -8.50 12.10 14.77
CA LYS A 59 -9.53 11.18 14.28
C LYS A 59 -9.17 10.60 12.90
N LEU A 60 -8.74 11.45 11.97
CA LEU A 60 -8.29 11.01 10.65
C LEU A 60 -7.09 10.06 10.74
N GLU A 61 -6.11 10.36 11.60
CA GLU A 61 -4.95 9.50 11.80
C GLU A 61 -5.34 8.13 12.35
N ALA A 62 -6.29 8.08 13.29
CA ALA A 62 -6.85 6.84 13.80
C ALA A 62 -7.59 6.04 12.71
N GLU A 63 -8.44 6.70 11.92
CA GLU A 63 -9.18 6.08 10.81
C GLU A 63 -8.23 5.51 9.74
N VAL A 64 -7.20 6.25 9.34
CA VAL A 64 -6.18 5.80 8.38
C VAL A 64 -5.42 4.58 8.92
N THR A 65 -5.09 4.59 10.22
CA THR A 65 -4.39 3.47 10.86
C THR A 65 -5.27 2.22 10.91
N ASP A 66 -6.54 2.35 11.27
CA ASP A 66 -7.49 1.24 11.29
C ASP A 66 -7.69 0.64 9.89
N MET A 67 -7.88 1.49 8.88
CA MET A 67 -7.97 1.06 7.48
C MET A 67 -6.72 0.32 7.01
N ALA A 68 -5.52 0.78 7.39
CA ALA A 68 -4.27 0.11 7.05
C ALA A 68 -4.19 -1.30 7.66
N VAL A 69 -4.64 -1.47 8.91
CA VAL A 69 -4.72 -2.77 9.57
C VAL A 69 -5.75 -3.68 8.89
N GLN A 70 -6.93 -3.15 8.55
CA GLN A 70 -7.96 -3.91 7.84
C GLN A 70 -7.47 -4.38 6.47
N LEU A 71 -6.76 -3.53 5.73
CA LEU A 71 -6.19 -3.86 4.43
C LEU A 71 -5.14 -4.98 4.55
N ALA A 72 -4.19 -4.85 5.48
CA ALA A 72 -3.17 -5.88 5.70
C ALA A 72 -3.79 -7.24 6.08
N ASN A 73 -4.84 -7.25 6.89
CA ASN A 73 -5.59 -8.45 7.26
C ASN A 73 -6.32 -9.07 6.06
N ALA A 74 -6.96 -8.24 5.23
CA ALA A 74 -7.64 -8.69 4.02
C ALA A 74 -6.64 -9.30 3.02
N GLU A 75 -5.51 -8.64 2.80
CA GLU A 75 -4.42 -9.15 1.96
C GLU A 75 -3.87 -10.48 2.48
N SER A 76 -3.71 -10.64 3.80
CA SER A 76 -3.26 -11.91 4.38
C SER A 76 -4.25 -13.04 4.11
N LYS A 77 -5.55 -12.81 4.32
CA LYS A 77 -6.59 -13.80 4.02
C LYS A 77 -6.65 -14.14 2.54
N CYS A 78 -6.46 -13.16 1.66
CA CYS A 78 -6.42 -13.41 0.23
C CYS A 78 -5.18 -14.25 -0.15
N ARG A 79 -4.01 -14.02 0.46
CA ARG A 79 -2.82 -14.87 0.27
C ARG A 79 -3.06 -16.30 0.72
N GLU A 80 -3.68 -16.51 1.88
CA GLU A 80 -4.05 -17.84 2.39
C GLU A 80 -5.01 -18.56 1.43
N LEU A 81 -6.07 -17.88 1.00
CA LEU A 81 -7.05 -18.44 0.07
C LEU A 81 -6.41 -18.80 -1.28
N ALA A 82 -5.47 -17.99 -1.77
CA ALA A 82 -4.74 -18.30 -2.99
C ALA A 82 -3.83 -19.52 -2.85
N ALA A 83 -3.24 -19.74 -1.67
CA ALA A 83 -2.49 -20.95 -1.39
C ALA A 83 -3.40 -22.19 -1.38
N GLU A 84 -4.59 -22.10 -0.78
CA GLU A 84 -5.60 -23.17 -0.81
C GLU A 84 -6.07 -23.46 -2.24
N LEU A 85 -6.36 -22.42 -3.04
CA LEU A 85 -6.75 -22.59 -4.45
C LEU A 85 -5.61 -23.17 -5.29
N SER A 86 -4.36 -22.82 -5.01
CA SER A 86 -3.19 -23.44 -5.67
C SER A 86 -3.07 -24.93 -5.34
N ALA A 87 -3.42 -25.35 -4.12
CA ALA A 87 -3.47 -26.77 -3.76
C ALA A 87 -4.58 -27.50 -4.53
N VAL A 88 -5.74 -26.86 -4.71
CA VAL A 88 -6.84 -27.40 -5.54
C VAL A 88 -6.42 -27.51 -7.01
N ASP A 89 -5.71 -26.51 -7.55
CA ASP A 89 -5.18 -26.55 -8.91
C ASP A 89 -4.14 -27.67 -9.11
N LYS A 90 -3.31 -27.93 -8.11
CA LYS A 90 -2.38 -29.08 -8.15
C LYS A 90 -3.12 -30.42 -8.17
N ILE A 91 -4.13 -30.59 -7.32
CA ILE A 91 -4.97 -31.79 -7.30
C ILE A 91 -5.71 -31.96 -8.63
N HIS A 92 -6.19 -30.85 -9.21
CA HIS A 92 -6.77 -30.82 -10.55
C HIS A 92 -5.78 -31.37 -11.60
N ASN A 93 -4.56 -30.83 -11.65
CA ASN A 93 -3.53 -31.25 -12.59
C ASN A 93 -3.11 -32.71 -12.40
N GLU A 94 -3.06 -33.22 -11.17
CA GLU A 94 -2.76 -34.63 -10.88
C GLU A 94 -3.92 -35.57 -11.27
N ALA A 95 -5.18 -35.15 -11.09
CA ALA A 95 -6.36 -35.93 -11.48
C ALA A 95 -6.52 -36.10 -13.00
N VAL A 96 -5.92 -35.22 -13.80
CA VAL A 96 -5.85 -35.33 -15.27
C VAL A 96 -5.05 -36.57 -15.71
N PHE A 97 -4.19 -37.14 -14.86
CA PHE A 97 -3.32 -38.30 -15.18
C PHE A 97 -3.86 -39.66 -14.72
N ILE A 98 -5.14 -39.77 -14.30
CA ILE A 98 -5.73 -41.09 -14.05
C ILE A 98 -5.72 -41.86 -15.38
N THR A 99 -5.00 -42.99 -15.42
CA THR A 99 -4.94 -43.84 -16.62
C THR A 99 -6.32 -44.39 -16.96
N ASP A 100 -6.65 -44.45 -18.25
CA ASP A 100 -7.98 -44.88 -18.77
C ASP A 100 -8.49 -46.16 -18.08
N ASP A 101 -7.59 -47.12 -17.81
CA ASP A 101 -7.92 -48.41 -17.19
C ASP A 101 -8.47 -48.28 -15.75
N HIS A 102 -8.04 -47.29 -14.96
CA HIS A 102 -8.54 -47.06 -13.59
C HIS A 102 -9.77 -46.15 -13.58
N TYR A 103 -9.88 -45.26 -14.57
CA TYR A 103 -11.03 -44.37 -14.72
C TYR A 103 -12.29 -45.16 -15.09
N GLU A 104 -12.19 -46.12 -16.03
CA GLU A 104 -13.31 -46.98 -16.46
C GLU A 104 -13.85 -47.86 -15.32
N GLN A 105 -13.01 -48.21 -14.34
CA GLN A 105 -13.39 -49.02 -13.17
C GLN A 105 -14.08 -48.22 -12.06
N CYS A 106 -14.04 -46.89 -12.12
CA CYS A 106 -14.65 -46.03 -11.10
C CYS A 106 -16.19 -45.95 -11.27
N PRO A 107 -16.96 -45.82 -10.18
CA PRO A 107 -18.41 -45.57 -10.26
C PRO A 107 -18.74 -44.32 -11.09
N PRO A 108 -19.92 -44.27 -11.75
CA PRO A 108 -20.31 -43.14 -12.60
C PRO A 108 -20.26 -41.78 -11.90
N GLU A 109 -20.60 -41.71 -10.61
CA GLU A 109 -20.51 -40.47 -9.84
C GLU A 109 -19.07 -39.97 -9.70
N VAL A 110 -18.13 -40.89 -9.49
CA VAL A 110 -16.69 -40.59 -9.34
C VAL A 110 -16.09 -40.15 -10.68
N GLN A 111 -16.44 -40.83 -11.77
CA GLN A 111 -16.02 -40.42 -13.13
C GLN A 111 -16.51 -39.00 -13.49
N LYS A 112 -17.73 -38.65 -13.08
CA LYS A 112 -18.27 -37.30 -13.27
C LYS A 112 -17.49 -36.25 -12.48
N MET A 113 -17.13 -36.56 -11.23
CA MET A 113 -16.28 -35.68 -10.41
C MET A 113 -14.89 -35.50 -11.03
N ILE A 114 -14.24 -36.58 -11.46
CA ILE A 114 -12.92 -36.55 -12.12
C ILE A 114 -12.98 -35.68 -13.39
N ARG A 115 -13.98 -35.86 -14.26
CA ARG A 115 -14.16 -35.00 -15.45
C ARG A 115 -14.40 -33.53 -15.10
N SER A 116 -15.20 -33.27 -14.08
CA SER A 116 -15.49 -31.90 -13.64
C SER A 116 -14.26 -31.23 -13.05
N LEU A 117 -13.44 -31.99 -12.31
CA LEU A 117 -12.14 -31.56 -11.87
C LEU A 117 -11.26 -31.31 -13.08
N ALA A 118 -11.06 -32.25 -14.01
CA ALA A 118 -10.17 -32.14 -15.17
C ALA A 118 -10.43 -30.96 -16.13
N VAL A 119 -11.55 -30.23 -16.01
CA VAL A 119 -11.84 -29.01 -16.78
C VAL A 119 -12.01 -27.76 -15.91
N LEU A 120 -11.75 -27.87 -14.59
CA LEU A 120 -11.89 -26.78 -13.65
C LEU A 120 -10.84 -25.70 -13.93
N GLN A 121 -11.29 -24.53 -14.34
CA GLN A 121 -10.47 -23.33 -14.40
C GLN A 121 -10.80 -22.43 -13.20
N ILE A 122 -9.79 -21.77 -12.64
CA ILE A 122 -9.98 -20.80 -11.56
C ILE A 122 -9.36 -19.44 -11.96
N PRO A 123 -9.93 -18.73 -12.97
CA PRO A 123 -9.32 -17.51 -13.52
C PRO A 123 -9.14 -16.40 -12.47
N ALA A 124 -10.01 -16.38 -11.46
CA ALA A 124 -9.89 -15.45 -10.33
C ALA A 124 -8.64 -15.73 -9.48
N CYS A 125 -8.22 -16.99 -9.34
CA CYS A 125 -6.98 -17.36 -8.67
C CYS A 125 -5.77 -16.92 -9.49
N ASP A 126 -5.78 -17.19 -10.80
CA ASP A 126 -4.68 -16.79 -11.69
C ASP A 126 -4.49 -15.27 -11.73
N ALA A 127 -5.60 -14.53 -11.85
CA ALA A 127 -5.59 -13.07 -11.77
C ALA A 127 -5.08 -12.57 -10.41
N PHE A 128 -5.49 -13.21 -9.32
CA PHE A 128 -5.02 -12.86 -7.98
C PHE A 128 -3.52 -13.14 -7.81
N LEU A 129 -3.03 -14.31 -8.23
CA LEU A 129 -1.61 -14.66 -8.16
C LEU A 129 -0.77 -13.71 -9.02
N ALA A 130 -1.27 -13.32 -10.19
CA ALA A 130 -0.61 -12.32 -11.03
C ALA A 130 -0.55 -10.94 -10.36
N GLU A 131 -1.62 -10.52 -9.69
CA GLU A 131 -1.63 -9.27 -8.91
C GLU A 131 -0.63 -9.32 -7.74
N VAL A 132 -0.62 -10.39 -6.95
CA VAL A 132 0.33 -10.54 -5.82
C VAL A 132 1.77 -10.55 -6.31
N ARG A 133 2.06 -11.22 -7.42
CA ARG A 133 3.40 -11.19 -8.04
C ARG A 133 3.75 -9.78 -8.53
N ALA A 134 2.80 -9.06 -9.15
CA ALA A 134 3.00 -7.70 -9.60
C ALA A 134 3.29 -6.74 -8.42
N GLN A 135 2.56 -6.85 -7.33
CA GLN A 135 2.79 -6.08 -6.10
C GLN A 135 4.17 -6.35 -5.51
N GLY A 136 4.63 -7.62 -5.48
CA GLY A 136 5.98 -7.95 -5.05
C GLY A 136 7.08 -7.28 -5.89
N VAL A 137 6.85 -7.15 -7.20
CA VAL A 137 7.76 -6.43 -8.10
C VAL A 137 7.67 -4.91 -7.91
N GLU A 138 6.50 -4.37 -7.60
CA GLU A 138 6.33 -2.95 -7.25
C GLU A 138 7.05 -2.58 -5.95
N MET A 139 7.07 -3.49 -4.97
CA MET A 139 7.88 -3.33 -3.76
C MET A 139 9.38 -3.25 -4.10
N LEU A 140 9.87 -4.04 -5.05
CA LEU A 140 11.24 -3.94 -5.54
C LEU A 140 11.51 -2.59 -6.24
N ALA A 141 10.56 -2.08 -7.03
CA ALA A 141 10.67 -0.76 -7.64
C ALA A 141 10.78 0.35 -6.59
N ALA A 142 9.94 0.30 -5.54
CA ALA A 142 9.99 1.23 -4.43
C ALA A 142 11.33 1.18 -3.67
N GLU A 143 11.93 -0.01 -3.55
CA GLU A 143 13.25 -0.18 -2.96
C GLU A 143 14.38 0.43 -3.82
N TYR A 144 14.28 0.41 -5.15
CA TYR A 144 15.22 1.14 -6.00
C TYR A 144 15.06 2.64 -5.84
N GLU A 145 13.83 3.13 -5.76
CA GLU A 145 13.53 4.56 -5.60
C GLU A 145 14.01 5.12 -4.26
N SER A 146 13.86 4.34 -3.18
CA SER A 146 14.34 4.73 -1.84
C SER A 146 15.86 4.98 -1.83
N LYS A 147 16.61 4.25 -2.67
CA LYS A 147 18.06 4.36 -2.83
C LYS A 147 18.50 5.52 -3.72
N ILE A 148 17.60 6.24 -4.39
CA ILE A 148 17.97 7.38 -5.26
C ILE A 148 18.35 8.62 -4.43
N GLU A 149 17.67 8.84 -3.29
CA GLU A 149 17.80 10.08 -2.50
C GLU A 149 19.26 10.42 -2.09
N PRO A 150 20.10 9.46 -1.66
CA PRO A 150 21.51 9.73 -1.33
C PRO A 150 22.36 10.22 -2.52
N TYR A 151 21.99 9.85 -3.76
CA TYR A 151 22.74 10.21 -4.97
C TYR A 151 22.38 11.58 -5.52
N LYS A 152 21.29 12.21 -5.05
CA LYS A 152 20.90 13.57 -5.49
C LYS A 152 21.85 14.67 -5.00
N THR A 153 22.63 14.38 -3.96
CA THR A 153 23.56 15.33 -3.32
C THR A 153 25.02 15.04 -3.64
N HIS A 154 25.31 13.91 -4.30
CA HIS A 154 26.64 13.53 -4.76
C HIS A 154 26.70 13.71 -6.29
N ASP A 155 27.89 13.93 -6.87
CA ASP A 155 28.11 14.02 -8.32
C ASP A 155 28.04 12.63 -9.00
N GLU A 156 27.10 11.79 -8.55
CA GLU A 156 26.90 10.40 -8.93
C GLU A 156 25.63 10.23 -9.77
N PHE A 157 25.44 11.14 -10.72
CA PHE A 157 24.29 11.19 -11.63
C PHE A 157 24.01 9.85 -12.31
N MET A 158 25.07 9.11 -12.69
CA MET A 158 24.95 7.80 -13.33
C MET A 158 24.32 6.74 -12.42
N ASN A 159 24.56 6.79 -11.10
CA ASN A 159 23.98 5.85 -10.13
C ASN A 159 22.49 6.12 -9.94
N ALA A 160 22.10 7.39 -9.82
CA ALA A 160 20.70 7.81 -9.75
C ALA A 160 19.92 7.44 -11.02
N HIS A 161 20.53 7.64 -12.19
CA HIS A 161 19.93 7.29 -13.48
C HIS A 161 19.70 5.78 -13.62
N TYR A 162 20.70 4.97 -13.27
CA TYR A 162 20.60 3.51 -13.30
C TYR A 162 19.48 2.98 -12.40
N LEU A 163 19.39 3.44 -11.15
CA LEU A 163 18.32 3.03 -10.23
C LEU A 163 16.93 3.44 -10.73
N THR A 164 16.82 4.61 -11.36
CA THR A 164 15.57 5.08 -11.97
C THR A 164 15.14 4.16 -13.12
N MET A 165 16.07 3.73 -13.96
CA MET A 165 15.78 2.75 -15.02
C MET A 165 15.28 1.43 -14.43
N GLN A 166 15.97 0.89 -13.43
CA GLN A 166 15.59 -0.37 -12.78
C GLN A 166 14.20 -0.32 -12.14
N ALA A 167 13.87 0.78 -11.46
CA ALA A 167 12.53 0.99 -10.91
C ALA A 167 11.46 1.00 -12.02
N ASN A 168 11.72 1.65 -13.15
CA ASN A 168 10.80 1.70 -14.27
C ASN A 168 10.63 0.34 -14.95
N GLU A 169 11.72 -0.42 -15.15
CA GLU A 169 11.66 -1.78 -15.70
C GLU A 169 10.85 -2.72 -14.79
N ALA A 170 11.07 -2.65 -13.48
CA ALA A 170 10.29 -3.40 -12.50
C ALA A 170 8.78 -3.08 -12.60
N ARG A 171 8.41 -1.78 -12.67
CA ARG A 171 7.00 -1.39 -12.87
C ARG A 171 6.41 -1.91 -14.19
N GLN A 172 7.19 -1.88 -15.27
CA GLN A 172 6.74 -2.42 -16.56
C GLN A 172 6.53 -3.93 -16.48
N PHE A 173 7.42 -4.66 -15.81
CA PHE A 173 7.28 -6.09 -15.59
C PHE A 173 6.06 -6.42 -14.73
N ALA A 174 5.82 -5.67 -13.64
CA ALA A 174 4.60 -5.77 -12.84
C ALA A 174 3.32 -5.59 -13.69
N ALA A 175 3.31 -4.61 -14.59
CA ALA A 175 2.21 -4.40 -15.53
C ALA A 175 2.05 -5.55 -16.54
N GLN A 176 3.13 -6.19 -16.97
CA GLN A 176 3.08 -7.37 -17.83
C GLN A 176 2.52 -8.59 -17.12
N LEU A 177 2.88 -8.81 -15.85
CA LEU A 177 2.33 -9.90 -15.04
C LEU A 177 0.80 -9.85 -14.97
N ARG A 178 0.23 -8.64 -14.78
CA ARG A 178 -1.23 -8.42 -14.78
C ARG A 178 -1.89 -8.70 -16.15
N LYS A 179 -1.20 -8.43 -17.26
CA LYS A 179 -1.70 -8.67 -18.61
C LYS A 179 -1.62 -10.14 -19.04
N GLY A 180 -0.62 -10.87 -18.55
CA GLY A 180 -0.40 -12.29 -18.86
C GLY A 180 -1.43 -13.24 -18.23
N ALA A 181 -2.19 -12.80 -17.22
CA ALA A 181 -3.24 -13.58 -16.57
C ALA A 181 -4.63 -13.52 -17.26
N ALA A 182 -4.72 -12.81 -18.39
CA ALA A 182 -5.98 -12.59 -19.12
C ALA A 182 -6.12 -13.44 -20.41
N LEU A 183 -5.28 -14.46 -20.59
CA LEU A 183 -5.32 -15.41 -21.72
C LEU A 183 -5.69 -16.80 -21.22
#